data_AF-A0A0D6LIN8-F1
#
_entry.id   AF-A0A0D6LIN8-F1
#
_cell.length_a   1.000
_cell.length_b   1.000
_cell.length_c   1.000
_cell.angle_alpha   90.00
_cell.angle_beta   90.00
_cell.angle_gamma   90.00
#
_symmetry.space_group_name_H-M   'P 1'
#
loop_
_entity.id
_entity.type
_entity.pdbx_description
1 polymer ?
#
loop_
_entity_poly.entity_id
_entity_poly.type
_entity_poly.pdbx_seq_one_letter_code
_entity_poly.pdbx_strand_id
1 'polypeptide(L)'
;MLAKLHSEVNCIQWDTSPNHIKHRMDIDRDGLLFREVLQFIRNGKRTSIPENKYQLQQLVCEAEFFGLDVYRKMLRRRLWKLTGKAAFYACYSDSD
;
A
#
# COMPACT_ATOMS: atom_id res chain seq x y z
N MET A 1 -14.45 -20.95 9.63
CA MET A 1 -14.13 -19.52 9.76
C MET A 1 -12.64 -19.35 9.52
N LEU A 2 -12.21 -19.18 8.27
CA LEU A 2 -10.82 -18.84 7.91
C LEU A 2 -10.93 -18.02 6.61
N ALA A 3 -10.84 -16.70 6.74
CA ALA A 3 -10.85 -15.81 5.60
C ALA A 3 -9.53 -16.00 4.84
N LYS A 4 -9.63 -16.55 3.64
CA LYS A 4 -8.53 -16.78 2.70
C LYS A 4 -8.15 -15.42 2.10
N LEU A 5 -7.05 -14.84 2.59
CA LEU A 5 -6.49 -13.59 2.05
C LEU A 5 -5.70 -13.94 0.77
N HIS A 6 -6.38 -14.06 -0.37
CA HIS A 6 -5.72 -14.12 -1.69
C HIS A 6 -5.40 -12.68 -2.12
N SER A 7 -4.28 -12.14 -1.63
CA SER A 7 -3.58 -11.09 -2.35
C SER A 7 -2.37 -11.75 -3.00
N GLU A 8 -2.59 -12.37 -4.16
CA GLU A 8 -1.50 -12.80 -5.03
C GLU A 8 -0.87 -11.54 -5.62
N VAL A 9 0.03 -10.91 -4.85
CA VAL A 9 0.94 -9.92 -5.41
C VAL A 9 1.80 -10.68 -6.42
N ASN A 10 1.65 -10.35 -7.70
CA ASN A 10 2.47 -10.94 -8.77
C ASN A 10 3.92 -10.49 -8.59
N CYS A 11 4.68 -11.27 -7.84
CA CYS A 11 6.11 -11.08 -7.69
C CYS A 11 6.81 -11.84 -8.82
N ILE A 12 7.07 -11.18 -9.94
CA ILE A 12 7.85 -11.77 -11.03
C ILE A 12 9.33 -11.70 -10.63
N GLN A 13 10.00 -12.85 -10.56
CA GLN A 13 11.45 -12.91 -10.45
C GLN A 13 12.05 -12.54 -11.82
N TRP A 14 12.52 -11.30 -11.95
CA TRP A 14 13.20 -10.84 -13.16
C TRP A 14 14.65 -11.31 -13.12
N ASP A 15 14.88 -12.59 -13.40
CA ASP A 15 16.23 -13.18 -13.47
C ASP A 15 17.17 -12.44 -14.46
N THR A 16 16.60 -11.67 -15.38
CA THR A 16 17.31 -10.89 -16.41
C THR A 16 17.46 -9.41 -16.08
N SER A 17 16.94 -8.90 -14.96
CA SER A 17 17.12 -7.48 -14.62
C SER A 17 18.58 -7.22 -14.25
N PRO A 18 19.25 -6.23 -14.86
CA PRO A 18 20.67 -5.98 -14.63
C PRO A 18 21.00 -5.59 -13.17
N ASN A 19 19.99 -5.20 -12.39
CA ASN A 19 20.12 -4.86 -10.97
C ASN A 19 19.57 -5.96 -10.03
N HIS A 20 19.15 -7.11 -10.56
CA HIS A 20 18.62 -8.20 -9.74
C HIS A 20 19.70 -8.77 -8.81
N ILE A 21 19.38 -8.84 -7.52
CA ILE A 21 20.22 -9.54 -6.55
C ILE A 21 19.63 -10.93 -6.36
N LYS A 22 20.41 -11.95 -6.70
CA LYS A 22 20.02 -13.36 -6.53
C LYS A 22 19.47 -13.60 -5.12
N HIS A 23 18.31 -14.27 -5.03
CA HIS A 23 17.56 -14.53 -3.80
C HIS A 23 16.83 -13.31 -3.20
N ARG A 24 16.65 -12.21 -3.94
CA ARG A 24 15.71 -11.14 -3.57
C ARG A 24 14.49 -11.13 -4.48
N MET A 25 13.37 -10.68 -3.91
CA MET A 25 12.15 -10.41 -4.66
C MET A 25 12.18 -8.96 -5.11
N ASP A 26 11.93 -8.73 -6.40
CA ASP A 26 11.77 -7.38 -6.95
C ASP A 26 10.30 -6.96 -6.90
N ILE A 27 10.05 -5.74 -6.45
CA ILE A 27 8.72 -5.13 -6.38
C ILE A 27 8.81 -3.79 -7.11
N ASP A 28 8.11 -3.67 -8.23
CA ASP A 28 8.07 -2.45 -9.05
C ASP A 28 7.06 -1.44 -8.47
N ARG A 29 7.39 -0.91 -7.30
CA ARG A 29 6.59 0.10 -6.55
C ARG A 29 7.51 1.15 -5.93
N ASP A 30 6.91 2.23 -5.43
CA ASP A 30 7.65 3.29 -4.74
C ASP A 30 8.25 2.77 -3.42
N GLY A 31 9.59 2.62 -3.41
CA GLY A 31 10.33 2.13 -2.25
C GLY A 31 10.28 3.05 -1.02
N LEU A 32 10.05 4.36 -1.20
CA LEU A 32 9.92 5.30 -0.07
C LEU A 32 8.57 5.12 0.63
N LEU A 33 7.50 4.93 -0.13
CA LEU A 33 6.18 4.61 0.43
C LEU A 33 6.14 3.19 0.99
N PHE A 34 6.84 2.25 0.37
CA PHE A 34 6.94 0.87 0.86
C PHE A 34 7.53 0.79 2.27
N ARG A 35 8.42 1.73 2.64
CA ARG A 35 8.91 1.84 4.03
C ARG A 35 7.77 1.99 5.04
N GLU A 36 6.77 2.82 4.75
CA GLU A 36 5.61 3.03 5.63
C GLU A 36 4.68 1.81 5.66
N VAL A 37 4.53 1.16 4.50
CA VAL A 37 3.83 -0.13 4.39
C VAL A 37 4.47 -1.18 5.31
N LEU A 38 5.79 -1.32 5.28
CA LEU A 38 6.53 -2.22 6.16
C LEU A 38 6.32 -1.88 7.65
N GLN A 39 6.26 -0.60 7.99
CA GLN A 39 5.99 -0.18 9.37
C GLN A 39 4.58 -0.56 9.82
N PHE A 40 3.57 -0.48 8.93
CA PHE A 40 2.25 -1.03 9.21
C PHE A 40 2.29 -2.55 9.41
N ILE A 41 2.97 -3.29 8.54
CA ILE A 41 3.07 -4.75 8.66
C ILE A 41 3.72 -5.14 10.00
N ARG A 42 4.73 -4.39 10.46
CA ARG A 42 5.42 -4.63 11.74
C ARG A 42 4.55 -4.28 12.96
N ASN A 43 3.89 -3.12 12.95
CA ASN A 43 3.24 -2.57 14.14
C ASN A 43 1.72 -2.78 14.18
N GLY A 44 1.13 -3.20 13.05
CA GLY A 44 -0.31 -3.28 12.83
C GLY A 44 -0.99 -1.93 13.04
N LYS A 45 -2.15 -1.95 13.71
CA LYS A 45 -2.97 -0.75 13.99
C LYS A 45 -2.27 0.31 14.87
N ARG A 46 -1.13 -0.03 15.48
CA ARG A 46 -0.30 0.90 16.27
C ARG A 46 0.67 1.70 15.42
N THR A 47 0.72 1.47 14.10
CA THR A 47 1.60 2.24 13.22
C THR A 47 1.23 3.73 13.22
N SER A 48 2.23 4.58 13.09
CA SER A 48 2.03 6.02 12.90
C SER A 48 1.39 6.26 11.54
N ILE A 49 0.38 7.13 11.52
CA ILE A 49 -0.26 7.57 10.28
C ILE A 49 0.23 8.99 9.97
N PRO A 50 0.75 9.25 8.76
CA PRO A 50 1.25 10.58 8.41
C PRO A 50 0.12 11.61 8.37
N GLU A 51 0.49 12.89 8.50
CA GLU A 51 -0.45 14.02 8.51
C GLU A 51 -0.51 14.77 7.17
N ASN A 52 0.40 14.43 6.25
CA ASN A 52 0.44 15.04 4.93
C ASN A 52 -0.64 14.44 4.01
N LYS A 53 -1.48 15.29 3.42
CA LYS A 53 -2.57 14.89 2.51
C LYS A 53 -2.08 14.07 1.31
N TYR A 54 -1.04 14.52 0.62
CA TYR A 54 -0.53 13.87 -0.59
C TYR A 54 0.06 12.50 -0.26
N GLN A 55 0.85 12.42 0.81
CA GLN A 55 1.42 11.16 1.27
C GLN A 55 0.32 10.15 1.68
N LEU A 56 -0.73 10.61 2.36
CA LEU A 56 -1.88 9.77 2.69
C LEU A 56 -2.58 9.23 1.44
N GLN A 57 -2.75 10.05 0.42
CA GLN A 57 -3.34 9.61 -0.85
C GLN A 57 -2.48 8.53 -1.52
N GLN A 58 -1.17 8.73 -1.60
CA GLN A 58 -0.27 7.75 -2.19
C GLN A 58 -0.25 6.44 -1.39
N LEU A 59 -0.23 6.50 -0.06
CA LEU A 59 -0.27 5.32 0.81
C LEU A 59 -1.59 4.56 0.72
N VAL A 60 -2.72 5.23 0.43
CA VAL A 60 -3.98 4.52 0.14
C VAL A 60 -3.81 3.62 -1.09
N CYS A 61 -3.13 4.10 -2.13
CA CYS A 61 -2.88 3.35 -3.36
C CYS A 61 -1.87 2.20 -3.13
N GLU A 62 -0.82 2.40 -2.32
CA GLU A 62 0.05 1.29 -1.91
C GLU A 62 -0.67 0.24 -1.04
N ALA A 63 -1.46 0.69 -0.05
CA ALA A 63 -2.21 -0.22 0.81
C ALA A 63 -3.24 -1.04 0.02
N GLU A 64 -3.79 -0.48 -1.06
CA GLU A 64 -4.62 -1.20 -2.02
C GLU A 64 -3.81 -2.23 -2.82
N PHE A 65 -2.68 -1.84 -3.40
CA PHE A 65 -1.80 -2.73 -4.16
C PHE A 65 -1.36 -3.96 -3.35
N PHE A 66 -0.97 -3.77 -2.08
CA PHE A 66 -0.54 -4.86 -1.20
C PHE A 66 -1.69 -5.59 -0.46
N GLY A 67 -2.96 -5.27 -0.74
CA GLY A 67 -4.12 -5.94 -0.12
C GLY A 67 -4.28 -5.66 1.39
N LEU A 68 -3.76 -4.53 1.88
CA LEU A 68 -3.76 -4.16 3.30
C LEU A 68 -5.02 -3.37 3.69
N ASP A 69 -6.17 -4.02 3.67
CA ASP A 69 -7.48 -3.38 3.88
C ASP A 69 -7.61 -2.58 5.17
N VAL A 70 -7.05 -3.09 6.27
CA VAL A 70 -7.10 -2.40 7.57
C VAL A 70 -6.31 -1.10 7.50
N TYR A 71 -5.13 -1.13 6.87
CA TYR A 71 -4.29 0.05 6.70
C TYR A 71 -4.97 1.06 5.78
N ARG A 72 -5.49 0.60 4.63
CA ARG A 72 -6.26 1.41 3.68
C ARG A 72 -7.41 2.13 4.37
N LYS A 73 -8.19 1.45 5.21
CA LYS A 73 -9.28 2.06 6.00
C LYS A 73 -8.78 3.11 6.99
N MET A 74 -7.68 2.86 7.69
CA MET A 74 -7.07 3.83 8.62
C MET A 74 -6.61 5.10 7.89
N LEU A 75 -5.93 4.95 6.76
CA LEU A 75 -5.45 6.05 5.92
C LEU A 75 -6.62 6.87 5.36
N ARG A 76 -7.64 6.23 4.78
CA ARG A 76 -8.86 6.89 4.29
C ARG A 76 -9.57 7.66 5.39
N ARG A 77 -9.66 7.11 6.60
CA ARG A 77 -10.23 7.79 7.77
C ARG A 77 -9.43 9.03 8.16
N ARG A 78 -8.09 8.97 8.14
CA ARG A 78 -7.24 10.13 8.43
C ARG A 78 -7.38 11.21 7.35
N LEU A 79 -7.40 10.80 6.08
CA LEU A 79 -7.57 11.71 4.94
C LEU A 79 -8.92 12.43 4.97
N TRP A 80 -10.01 11.72 5.31
CA TRP A 80 -11.33 12.31 5.48
C TRP A 80 -11.34 13.37 6.59
N LYS A 81 -10.72 13.07 7.75
CA LYS A 81 -10.59 14.05 8.85
C LYS A 81 -9.81 15.30 8.44
N LEU A 82 -8.84 15.18 7.54
CA LEU A 82 -8.03 16.31 7.07
C LEU A 82 -8.72 17.15 5.99
N THR A 83 -9.52 16.53 5.13
CA THR A 83 -10.05 17.18 3.91
C THR A 83 -11.54 17.48 3.96
N GLY A 84 -12.29 16.83 4.84
CA GLY A 84 -13.75 16.94 4.92
C GLY A 84 -14.50 16.39 3.69
N LYS A 85 -13.80 15.82 2.71
CA LYS A 85 -14.36 15.29 1.47
C LYS A 85 -14.26 13.77 1.44
N ALA A 86 -15.34 13.12 1.00
CA ALA A 86 -15.39 11.68 0.79
C ALA A 86 -14.92 11.24 -0.61
N ALA A 87 -14.63 12.17 -1.52
CA ALA A 87 -14.24 11.85 -2.89
C ALA A 87 -12.83 11.22 -2.90
N PHE A 88 -12.77 9.95 -3.28
CA PHE A 88 -11.55 9.17 -3.37
C PHE A 88 -11.04 9.18 -4.81
N TYR A 89 -9.75 9.44 -4.97
CA TYR A 89 -9.02 9.09 -6.19
C TYR A 89 -8.81 7.57 -6.14
N ALA A 90 -9.65 6.84 -6.86
CA ALA A 90 -9.40 5.44 -7.17
C ALA A 90 -8.15 5.39 -8.05
N CYS A 91 -6.99 5.05 -7.50
CA CYS A 91 -5.77 4.95 -8.31
C CYS A 91 -5.81 3.74 -9.27
N TYR A 92 -6.71 2.78 -9.09
CA TYR A 92 -6.74 1.54 -9.88
C TYR A 92 -8.14 0.91 -10.06
N SER A 93 -9.23 1.60 -9.68
CA SER A 93 -10.60 1.04 -9.74
C SER A 93 -11.50 1.60 -10.85
N ASP A 94 -11.03 2.56 -11.64
CA ASP A 94 -11.81 3.16 -12.75
C ASP A 94 -11.29 2.73 -14.14
N SER A 95 -10.56 1.62 -14.24
CA SER A 95 -10.27 1.00 -15.54
C SER A 95 -11.18 -0.22 -15.71
N ASP A 96 -12.26 -0.01 -16.46
CA ASP A 96 -13.10 -1.05 -17.08
C ASP A 96 -12.27 -2.06 -17.90
#